data_AF-A0A969TMV8-F1
#
_entry.id   AF-A0A969TMV8-F1
#
_cell.length_a   1.000
_cell.length_b   1.000
_cell.length_c   1.000
_cell.angle_alpha   90.00
_cell.angle_beta   90.00
_cell.angle_gamma   90.00
#
_symmetry.space_group_name_H-M   'P 1'
#
loop_
_entity.id
_entity.type
_entity.pdbx_description
1 polymer ?
#
loop_
_entity_poly.entity_id
_entity_poly.type
_entity_poly.pdbx_seq_one_letter_code
_entity_poly.pdbx_strand_id
1 'polypeptide(L)'
;MLLSVLLAAAVSPTKPTSLYEVLLDTAVKLVPRMLWAIAILALTRLLLGLIRQITRRLLNPVEPTIRKFFIQTAEVLTLLVGIVASLNILGIQTTTLVAILGAAGLAVGLALQSSLSHFAAGVMLVSFRPFEVGDLVDGAGVSGVVDGIGIFSTTIVTPDNVKIVVPNNNLFTGTLKNLTALGTRRVDLEVNIGDRPIEPTITHLLSVVQPHPLVLSKPKPTCHVASITPDATILYLRPWCATEVYDQVRSEIQQLVKEALREMKGEGQRDEEMKE
;
A
#
# COMPACT_ATOMS: atom_id res chain seq x y z
N MET A 1 -23.16 21.04 -42.47
CA MET A 1 -24.01 22.23 -42.17
C MET A 1 -24.20 23.14 -43.37
N LEU A 2 -23.16 23.64 -44.04
CA LEU A 2 -23.33 24.47 -45.25
C LEU A 2 -24.04 23.72 -46.40
N LEU A 3 -23.68 22.45 -46.64
CA LEU A 3 -24.28 21.62 -47.69
C LEU A 3 -25.75 21.26 -47.41
N SER A 4 -26.10 20.98 -46.15
CA SER A 4 -27.48 20.68 -45.73
C SER A 4 -28.39 21.91 -45.79
N VAL A 5 -27.84 23.11 -45.59
CA VAL A 5 -28.54 24.38 -45.71
C VAL A 5 -28.75 24.77 -47.17
N LEU A 6 -27.74 24.57 -48.03
CA LEU A 6 -27.86 24.74 -49.50
C LEU A 6 -28.89 23.78 -50.11
N LEU A 7 -28.95 22.53 -49.64
CA LEU A 7 -29.94 21.55 -50.10
C LEU A 7 -31.37 21.91 -49.64
N ALA A 8 -31.53 22.39 -48.40
CA ALA A 8 -32.82 22.84 -47.88
C ALA A 8 -33.36 24.07 -48.60
N ALA A 9 -32.49 24.98 -49.04
CA ALA A 9 -32.85 26.13 -49.87
C ALA A 9 -33.28 25.73 -51.30
N ALA A 10 -32.80 24.59 -51.81
CA ALA A 10 -33.09 24.12 -53.17
C ALA A 10 -34.40 23.29 -53.29
N VAL A 11 -34.99 22.82 -52.18
CA VAL A 11 -36.05 21.78 -52.18
C VAL A 11 -37.44 22.27 -51.67
N SER A 12 -37.62 23.55 -51.32
CA SER A 12 -38.95 24.06 -50.89
C SER A 12 -39.80 24.60 -52.06
N PRO A 13 -41.01 24.08 -52.32
CA PRO A 13 -41.82 24.46 -53.47
C PRO A 13 -42.93 25.49 -53.15
N THR A 14 -42.80 26.39 -52.15
CA THR A 14 -43.75 27.51 -51.99
C THR A 14 -43.11 28.82 -51.51
N LYS A 15 -43.35 29.87 -52.32
CA LYS A 15 -42.99 31.30 -52.25
C LYS A 15 -41.53 31.68 -52.56
N PRO A 16 -41.31 32.79 -53.33
CA PRO A 16 -39.98 33.31 -53.61
C PRO A 16 -39.48 34.07 -52.38
N THR A 17 -39.12 33.35 -51.32
CA THR A 17 -38.28 33.90 -50.27
C THR A 17 -36.94 34.19 -50.91
N SER A 18 -36.67 35.49 -51.14
CA SER A 18 -35.42 35.91 -51.74
C SER A 18 -34.25 35.31 -50.96
N LEU A 19 -33.18 34.91 -51.64
CA LEU A 19 -31.97 34.32 -51.03
C LEU A 19 -31.51 35.16 -49.81
N TYR A 20 -31.74 36.47 -49.86
CA TYR A 20 -31.50 37.44 -48.80
C TYR A 20 -32.25 37.17 -47.49
N GLU A 21 -33.52 36.74 -47.50
CA GLU A 21 -34.29 36.47 -46.28
C GLU A 21 -33.81 35.20 -45.56
N VAL A 22 -33.47 34.15 -46.32
CA VAL A 22 -32.89 32.92 -45.77
C VAL A 22 -31.50 33.19 -45.20
N LEU A 23 -30.69 34.01 -45.88
CA LEU A 23 -29.38 34.43 -45.40
C LEU A 23 -29.48 35.31 -44.14
N LEU A 24 -30.44 36.24 -44.09
CA LEU A 24 -30.68 37.10 -42.92
C LEU A 24 -31.14 36.32 -41.69
N ASP A 25 -32.12 35.41 -41.84
CA ASP A 25 -32.60 34.59 -40.71
C ASP A 25 -31.51 33.64 -40.18
N THR A 26 -30.69 33.09 -41.08
CA THR A 26 -29.54 32.27 -40.70
C THR A 26 -28.46 33.10 -39.99
N ALA A 27 -28.17 34.30 -40.49
CA ALA A 27 -27.18 35.20 -39.89
C ALA A 27 -27.60 35.66 -38.48
N VAL A 28 -28.86 36.03 -38.29
CA VAL A 28 -29.39 36.47 -36.99
C VAL A 28 -29.34 35.37 -35.93
N LYS A 29 -29.49 34.10 -36.33
CA LYS A 29 -29.38 32.94 -35.42
C LYS A 29 -27.94 32.51 -35.14
N LEU A 30 -27.05 32.64 -36.13
CA LEU A 30 -25.67 32.17 -36.03
C LEU A 30 -24.75 33.18 -35.30
N VAL A 31 -24.94 34.48 -35.52
CA VAL A 31 -24.08 35.53 -34.95
C VAL A 31 -24.08 35.50 -33.41
N PRO A 32 -25.21 35.42 -32.69
CA PRO A 32 -25.22 35.31 -31.24
C PRO A 32 -24.54 34.04 -30.72
N ARG A 33 -24.69 32.91 -31.43
CA ARG A 33 -24.02 31.64 -31.06
C ARG A 33 -22.52 31.73 -31.21
N MET A 34 -22.04 32.36 -32.28
CA MET A 34 -20.62 32.62 -32.50
C MET A 34 -20.06 33.53 -31.40
N LEU A 35 -20.77 34.60 -31.03
CA LEU A 35 -20.38 35.50 -29.94
C LEU A 35 -20.29 34.76 -28.60
N TRP A 36 -21.28 33.93 -28.27
CA TRP A 36 -21.26 33.11 -27.05
C TRP A 36 -20.14 32.07 -27.05
N ALA A 37 -19.88 31.40 -28.18
CA ALA A 37 -18.78 30.45 -28.28
C ALA A 37 -17.42 31.13 -28.08
N ILE A 38 -17.22 32.32 -28.66
CA ILE A 38 -16.01 33.14 -28.45
C ILE A 38 -15.91 33.58 -26.98
N ALA A 39 -17.03 33.98 -26.35
CA ALA A 39 -17.06 34.36 -24.94
C ALA A 39 -16.65 33.19 -24.03
N ILE A 40 -17.10 31.96 -24.31
CA ILE A 40 -16.68 30.76 -23.57
C ILE A 40 -15.18 30.51 -23.74
N LEU A 41 -14.65 30.62 -24.96
CA LEU A 41 -13.22 30.41 -25.20
C LEU A 41 -12.37 31.50 -24.51
N ALA A 42 -12.84 32.75 -24.51
CA ALA A 42 -12.21 33.84 -23.78
C ALA A 42 -12.22 33.57 -22.27
N LEU A 43 -13.36 33.13 -21.72
CA LEU A 43 -13.49 32.74 -20.32
C LEU A 43 -12.57 31.55 -19.97
N THR A 44 -12.48 30.56 -20.85
CA THR A 44 -11.58 29.40 -20.69
C THR A 44 -10.13 29.86 -20.60
N ARG A 45 -9.70 30.81 -21.45
CA ARG A 45 -8.34 31.38 -21.38
C ARG A 45 -8.08 32.14 -20.09
N LEU A 46 -9.07 32.87 -19.58
CA LEU A 46 -8.97 33.53 -18.27
C LEU A 46 -8.83 32.49 -17.14
N LEU A 47 -9.65 31.42 -17.16
CA LEU A 47 -9.58 30.33 -16.20
C LEU A 47 -8.23 29.60 -16.24
N LEU A 48 -7.65 29.39 -17.43
CA LEU A 48 -6.31 28.81 -17.58
C LEU A 48 -5.24 29.64 -16.86
N GLY A 49 -5.32 30.98 -16.94
CA GLY A 49 -4.42 31.87 -16.21
C GLY A 49 -4.53 31.69 -14.69
N LEU A 50 -5.76 31.58 -14.17
CA LEU A 50 -6.02 31.36 -12.76
C LEU A 50 -5.53 29.98 -12.28
N ILE A 51 -5.85 28.92 -13.03
CA ILE A 51 -5.44 27.54 -12.75
C ILE A 51 -3.92 27.44 -12.73
N ARG A 52 -3.22 28.03 -13.70
CA ARG A 52 -1.74 28.10 -13.70
C ARG A 52 -1.19 28.70 -12.41
N GLN A 53 -1.77 29.82 -11.97
CA GLN A 53 -1.31 30.53 -10.79
C GLN A 53 -1.57 29.72 -9.50
N ILE A 54 -2.75 29.10 -9.38
CA ILE A 54 -3.11 28.25 -8.25
C ILE A 54 -2.21 27.01 -8.20
N THR A 55 -2.13 26.26 -9.30
CA THR A 55 -1.33 25.03 -9.39
C THR A 55 0.15 25.31 -9.13
N ARG A 56 0.70 26.42 -9.64
CA ARG A 56 2.08 26.84 -9.33
C ARG A 56 2.27 27.11 -7.84
N ARG A 57 1.34 27.83 -7.19
CA ARG A 57 1.43 28.12 -5.75
C ARG A 57 1.34 26.86 -4.89
N LEU A 58 0.41 25.96 -5.18
CA LEU A 58 0.20 24.73 -4.43
C LEU A 58 1.37 23.75 -4.60
N LEU A 59 1.91 23.65 -5.80
CA LEU A 59 3.01 22.72 -6.11
C LEU A 59 4.39 23.38 -6.00
N ASN A 60 4.53 24.57 -5.39
CA ASN A 60 5.83 25.22 -5.16
C ASN A 60 6.88 24.35 -4.44
N PRO A 61 6.54 23.54 -3.41
CA PRO A 61 7.53 22.69 -2.75
C PRO A 61 7.90 21.43 -3.55
N VAL A 62 7.19 21.14 -4.64
CA VAL A 62 7.37 19.94 -5.45
C VAL A 62 8.48 20.15 -6.49
N GLU A 63 9.13 19.06 -6.91
CA GLU A 63 10.13 19.05 -7.98
C GLU A 63 9.62 19.77 -9.25
N PRO A 64 10.44 20.62 -9.89
CA PRO A 64 10.05 21.34 -11.11
C PRO A 64 9.43 20.48 -12.21
N THR A 65 9.93 19.27 -12.42
CA THR A 65 9.45 18.34 -13.44
C THR A 65 8.01 17.90 -13.19
N ILE A 66 7.73 17.41 -11.98
CA ILE A 66 6.40 16.96 -11.55
C ILE A 66 5.41 18.12 -11.59
N ARG A 67 5.81 19.30 -11.08
CA ARG A 67 4.99 20.51 -11.13
C ARG A 67 4.61 20.88 -12.57
N LYS A 68 5.56 20.85 -13.51
CA LYS A 68 5.29 21.17 -14.93
C LYS A 68 4.30 20.17 -15.54
N PHE A 69 4.44 18.89 -15.23
CA PHE A 69 3.53 17.84 -15.70
C PHE A 69 2.08 18.08 -15.25
N PHE A 70 1.86 18.38 -13.96
CA PHE A 70 0.53 18.68 -13.44
C PHE A 70 -0.08 19.96 -14.03
N ILE A 71 0.72 21.02 -14.18
CA ILE A 71 0.28 22.25 -14.83
C ILE A 71 -0.17 21.97 -16.27
N GLN A 72 0.64 21.27 -17.05
CA GLN A 72 0.32 20.92 -18.44
C GLN A 72 -0.94 20.05 -18.54
N THR A 73 -1.08 19.06 -17.65
CA THR A 73 -2.26 18.19 -17.60
C THR A 73 -3.53 18.99 -17.30
N ALA A 74 -3.49 19.86 -16.28
CA ALA A 74 -4.62 20.72 -15.94
C ALA A 74 -5.00 21.68 -17.07
N GLU A 75 -4.01 22.23 -17.78
CA GLU A 75 -4.24 23.09 -18.94
C GLU A 75 -4.93 22.36 -20.08
N VAL A 76 -4.45 21.17 -20.44
CA VAL A 76 -5.04 20.36 -21.51
C VAL A 76 -6.47 19.99 -21.16
N LEU A 77 -6.74 19.53 -19.94
CA LEU A 77 -8.09 19.17 -19.50
C LEU A 77 -9.04 20.38 -19.54
N THR A 78 -8.60 21.53 -19.04
CA THR A 78 -9.40 22.77 -19.05
C THR A 78 -9.69 23.23 -20.48
N LEU A 79 -8.70 23.15 -21.37
CA LEU A 79 -8.87 23.50 -22.78
C LEU A 79 -9.86 22.57 -23.48
N LEU A 80 -9.79 21.26 -23.23
CA LEU A 80 -10.73 20.27 -23.80
C LEU A 80 -12.17 20.58 -23.39
N VAL A 81 -12.41 20.87 -22.11
CA VAL A 81 -13.73 21.27 -21.60
C VAL A 81 -14.22 22.55 -22.29
N GLY A 82 -13.38 23.57 -22.39
CA GLY A 82 -13.73 24.83 -23.06
C GLY A 82 -14.05 24.66 -24.55
N ILE A 83 -13.30 23.82 -25.26
CA ILE A 83 -13.56 23.50 -26.67
C ILE A 83 -14.92 22.80 -26.80
N VAL A 84 -15.18 21.74 -26.04
CA VAL A 84 -16.45 21.00 -26.07
C VAL A 84 -17.63 21.93 -25.75
N ALA A 85 -17.51 22.77 -24.73
CA ALA A 85 -18.54 23.73 -24.36
C ALA A 85 -18.82 24.75 -25.49
N SER A 86 -17.78 25.27 -26.14
CA SER A 86 -17.91 26.21 -27.25
C SER A 86 -18.59 25.57 -28.48
N LEU A 87 -18.22 24.33 -28.84
CA LEU A 87 -18.82 23.59 -29.95
C LEU A 87 -20.30 23.28 -29.70
N ASN A 88 -20.67 22.99 -28.45
CA ASN A 88 -22.05 22.73 -28.07
C ASN A 88 -22.95 23.97 -28.29
N ILE A 89 -22.46 25.18 -27.97
CA ILE A 89 -23.19 26.44 -28.24
C ILE A 89 -23.38 26.69 -29.73
N LEU A 90 -22.42 26.28 -30.56
CA LEU A 90 -22.53 26.38 -32.01
C LEU A 90 -23.59 25.41 -32.59
N GLY A 91 -24.16 24.52 -31.77
CA GLY A 91 -25.12 23.51 -32.19
C GLY A 91 -24.45 22.32 -32.89
N ILE A 92 -23.14 22.15 -32.72
CA ILE A 92 -22.41 20.97 -33.18
C ILE A 92 -22.68 19.85 -32.18
N GLN A 93 -23.03 18.67 -32.68
CA GLN A 93 -23.28 17.51 -31.83
C GLN A 93 -21.96 17.02 -31.22
N THR A 94 -21.75 17.32 -29.93
CA THR A 94 -20.53 16.96 -29.20
C THR A 94 -20.58 15.59 -28.55
N THR A 95 -21.69 14.86 -28.66
CA THR A 95 -21.90 13.55 -28.03
C THR A 95 -20.80 12.54 -28.39
N THR A 96 -20.39 12.48 -29.65
CA THR A 96 -19.31 11.59 -30.11
C THR A 96 -17.95 12.00 -29.57
N LEU A 97 -17.67 13.31 -29.50
CA LEU A 97 -16.43 13.83 -28.92
C LEU A 97 -16.35 13.54 -27.41
N VAL A 98 -17.45 13.76 -26.68
CA VAL A 98 -17.54 13.45 -25.25
C VAL A 98 -17.39 11.95 -25.02
N ALA A 99 -17.98 11.10 -25.87
CA ALA A 99 -17.82 9.65 -25.78
C ALA A 99 -16.36 9.21 -25.95
N ILE A 100 -15.65 9.75 -26.95
CA ILE A 100 -14.23 9.45 -27.19
C ILE A 100 -13.36 9.94 -26.02
N LEU A 101 -13.59 11.17 -25.54
CA LEU A 101 -12.87 11.73 -24.39
C LEU A 101 -13.14 10.93 -23.11
N GLY A 102 -14.38 10.46 -22.92
CA GLY A 102 -14.75 9.59 -21.81
C GLY A 102 -14.04 8.24 -21.86
N ALA A 103 -14.01 7.61 -23.05
CA ALA A 103 -13.29 6.36 -23.26
C ALA A 103 -11.77 6.51 -23.03
N ALA A 104 -11.17 7.58 -23.54
CA ALA A 104 -9.76 7.91 -23.29
C ALA A 104 -9.48 8.16 -21.80
N GLY A 105 -10.37 8.89 -21.11
CA GLY A 105 -10.28 9.12 -19.67
C GLY A 105 -10.36 7.83 -18.86
N LEU A 106 -11.27 6.91 -19.24
CA LEU A 106 -11.36 5.59 -18.62
C LEU A 106 -10.07 4.79 -18.82
N ALA A 107 -9.51 4.77 -20.03
CA ALA A 107 -8.26 4.08 -20.32
C ALA A 107 -7.09 4.61 -19.47
N VAL A 108 -6.97 5.94 -19.34
CA VAL A 108 -5.96 6.56 -18.46
C VAL A 108 -6.22 6.23 -16.99
N GLY A 109 -7.49 6.25 -16.55
CA GLY A 109 -7.87 5.90 -15.18
C GLY A 109 -7.52 4.45 -14.82
N LEU A 110 -7.80 3.51 -15.73
CA LEU A 110 -7.42 2.10 -15.58
C LEU A 110 -5.89 1.93 -15.57
N ALA A 111 -5.16 2.69 -16.39
CA ALA A 111 -3.70 2.67 -16.37
C ALA A 111 -3.11 3.18 -15.04
N LEU A 112 -3.78 4.13 -14.38
CA LEU A 112 -3.37 4.69 -13.09
C LEU A 112 -3.96 3.97 -11.87
N GLN A 113 -4.81 2.96 -12.09
CA GLN A 113 -5.55 2.28 -11.02
C GLN A 113 -4.62 1.72 -9.94
N SER A 114 -3.51 1.10 -10.34
CA SER A 114 -2.54 0.51 -9.41
C SER A 114 -1.87 1.57 -8.52
N SER A 115 -1.39 2.66 -9.11
CA SER A 115 -0.77 3.76 -8.37
C SER A 115 -1.72 4.42 -7.39
N LEU A 116 -2.99 4.58 -7.77
CA LEU A 116 -4.02 5.14 -6.88
C LEU A 116 -4.35 4.19 -5.73
N SER A 117 -4.35 2.87 -5.97
CA SER A 117 -4.49 1.85 -4.94
C SER A 117 -3.34 1.93 -3.91
N HIS A 118 -2.09 2.03 -4.37
CA HIS A 118 -0.94 2.21 -3.48
C HIS A 118 -1.00 3.51 -2.67
N PHE A 119 -1.46 4.61 -3.28
CA PHE A 119 -1.70 5.88 -2.58
C PHE A 119 -2.72 5.71 -1.45
N ALA A 120 -3.88 5.13 -1.76
CA ALA A 120 -4.94 4.91 -0.78
C ALA A 120 -4.46 4.01 0.38
N ALA A 121 -3.74 2.92 0.06
CA ALA A 121 -3.13 2.05 1.05
C ALA A 121 -2.14 2.81 1.95
N GLY A 122 -1.31 3.69 1.38
CA GLY A 122 -0.39 4.54 2.15
C GLY A 122 -1.10 5.45 3.14
N VAL A 123 -2.17 6.13 2.70
CA VAL A 123 -3.00 6.97 3.58
C VAL A 123 -3.62 6.14 4.71
N MET A 124 -4.11 4.94 4.41
CA MET A 124 -4.70 4.05 5.41
C MET A 124 -3.68 3.53 6.42
N LEU A 125 -2.47 3.17 5.97
CA LEU A 125 -1.38 2.74 6.85
C LEU A 125 -1.01 3.84 7.87
N VAL A 126 -0.90 5.08 7.42
CA VAL A 126 -0.59 6.22 8.30
C VAL A 126 -1.76 6.57 9.23
N SER A 127 -3.00 6.38 8.77
CA SER A 127 -4.20 6.73 9.55
C SER A 127 -4.53 5.70 10.62
N PHE A 128 -4.50 4.41 10.29
CA PHE A 128 -4.83 3.34 11.22
C PHE A 128 -3.62 2.81 12.00
N ARG A 129 -2.40 3.07 11.51
CA ARG A 129 -1.13 2.69 12.15
C ARG A 129 -1.10 1.23 12.65
N PRO A 130 -1.29 0.23 11.77
CA PRO A 130 -1.08 -1.17 12.16
C PRO A 130 0.38 -1.46 12.54
N PHE A 131 1.31 -0.60 12.10
CA PHE A 131 2.71 -0.54 12.49
C PHE A 131 3.22 0.89 12.31
N GLU A 132 4.31 1.22 13.00
CA GLU A 132 5.00 2.51 12.90
C GLU A 132 6.44 2.34 12.37
N VAL A 133 7.08 3.47 12.07
CA VAL A 133 8.51 3.49 11.72
C VAL A 133 9.32 3.05 12.94
N GLY A 134 10.21 2.07 12.74
CA GLY A 134 10.97 1.42 13.81
C GLY A 134 10.41 0.06 14.24
N ASP A 135 9.19 -0.31 13.84
CA ASP A 135 8.66 -1.64 14.14
C ASP A 135 9.32 -2.72 13.27
N LEU A 136 9.70 -3.83 13.90
CA LEU A 136 9.97 -5.11 13.22
C LEU A 136 8.64 -5.73 12.76
N VAL A 137 8.49 -5.92 11.45
CA VAL A 137 7.29 -6.48 10.82
C VAL A 137 7.66 -7.67 9.93
N ASP A 138 6.73 -8.61 9.80
CA ASP A 138 6.76 -9.73 8.83
C ASP A 138 5.48 -9.67 7.99
N GLY A 139 5.62 -9.33 6.71
CA GLY A 139 4.51 -9.11 5.79
C GLY A 139 4.97 -9.00 4.33
N ALA A 140 4.09 -9.33 3.39
CA ALA A 140 4.39 -9.32 1.95
C ALA A 140 5.64 -10.16 1.56
N GLY A 141 5.95 -11.21 2.33
CA GLY A 141 7.11 -12.07 2.10
C GLY A 141 8.45 -11.47 2.56
N VAL A 142 8.42 -10.37 3.31
CA VAL A 142 9.61 -9.67 3.81
C VAL A 142 9.49 -9.51 5.32
N SER A 143 10.60 -9.76 6.03
CA SER A 143 10.72 -9.53 7.47
C SER A 143 11.86 -8.57 7.76
N GLY A 144 11.58 -7.50 8.50
CA GLY A 144 12.56 -6.46 8.80
C GLY A 144 11.95 -5.26 9.51
N VAL A 145 12.80 -4.27 9.82
CA VAL A 145 12.41 -3.05 10.53
C VAL A 145 11.91 -2.01 9.52
N VAL A 146 10.78 -1.38 9.82
CA VAL A 146 10.22 -0.33 8.98
C VAL A 146 11.07 0.94 9.08
N ASP A 147 11.70 1.34 7.97
CA ASP A 147 12.54 2.55 7.86
C ASP A 147 11.70 3.79 7.53
N GLY A 148 10.62 3.62 6.76
CA GLY A 148 9.74 4.73 6.40
C GLY A 148 8.52 4.32 5.60
N ILE A 149 7.40 5.02 5.83
CA ILE A 149 6.16 4.85 5.08
C ILE A 149 6.03 5.99 4.08
N GLY A 150 6.25 5.69 2.81
CA GLY A 150 6.10 6.63 1.71
C GLY A 150 4.67 6.66 1.16
N ILE A 151 4.45 7.53 0.17
CA ILE A 151 3.13 7.72 -0.45
C ILE A 151 2.65 6.45 -1.19
N PHE A 152 3.55 5.76 -1.88
CA PHE A 152 3.23 4.56 -2.68
C PHE A 152 3.87 3.27 -2.17
N SER A 153 4.93 3.38 -1.36
CA SER A 153 5.69 2.24 -0.86
C SER A 153 6.22 2.48 0.54
N THR A 154 6.40 1.39 1.26
CA THR A 154 7.07 1.33 2.56
C THR A 154 8.47 0.78 2.36
N THR A 155 9.43 1.37 3.05
CA THR A 155 10.82 0.89 3.07
C THR A 155 11.03 0.06 4.32
N ILE A 156 11.53 -1.16 4.14
CA ILE A 156 11.86 -2.11 5.20
C ILE A 156 13.34 -2.43 5.10
N VAL A 157 14.05 -2.42 6.23
CA VAL A 157 15.46 -2.81 6.33
C VAL A 157 15.53 -4.17 7.02
N THR A 158 16.11 -5.14 6.33
CA THR A 158 16.29 -6.50 6.86
C THR A 158 17.45 -6.56 7.86
N PRO A 159 17.54 -7.64 8.68
CA PRO A 159 18.63 -7.79 9.65
C PRO A 159 20.04 -7.83 9.03
N ASP A 160 20.17 -8.25 7.77
CA ASP A 160 21.40 -8.21 6.98
C ASP A 160 21.67 -6.84 6.32
N ASN A 161 20.97 -5.80 6.76
CA ASN A 161 21.11 -4.40 6.33
C ASN A 161 20.79 -4.19 4.83
N VAL A 162 19.82 -4.94 4.30
CA VAL A 162 19.32 -4.76 2.93
C VAL A 162 18.05 -3.92 2.94
N LYS A 163 18.02 -2.86 2.14
CA LYS A 163 16.86 -2.00 1.96
C LYS A 163 15.90 -2.61 0.92
N ILE A 164 14.70 -2.95 1.36
CA ILE A 164 13.64 -3.50 0.53
C ILE A 164 12.49 -2.50 0.45
N VAL A 165 12.03 -2.22 -0.77
CA VAL A 165 10.92 -1.30 -1.04
C VAL A 165 9.68 -2.12 -1.38
N VAL A 166 8.66 -2.05 -0.54
CA VAL A 166 7.43 -2.81 -0.68
C VAL A 166 6.27 -1.89 -1.05
N PRO A 167 5.49 -2.16 -2.11
CA PRO A 167 4.30 -1.38 -2.42
C PRO A 167 3.29 -1.39 -1.26
N ASN A 168 2.74 -0.23 -0.91
CA ASN A 168 1.86 -0.08 0.27
C ASN A 168 0.67 -1.04 0.25
N ASN A 169 0.10 -1.26 -0.93
CA ASN A 169 -1.05 -2.16 -1.10
C ASN A 169 -0.74 -3.59 -0.63
N ASN A 170 0.48 -4.08 -0.87
CA ASN A 170 0.87 -5.44 -0.47
C ASN A 170 0.90 -5.62 1.06
N LEU A 171 1.27 -4.56 1.78
CA LEU A 171 1.29 -4.57 3.25
C LEU A 171 -0.10 -4.33 3.85
N PHE A 172 -0.95 -3.55 3.18
CA PHE A 172 -2.27 -3.20 3.69
C PHE A 172 -3.31 -4.29 3.45
N THR A 173 -3.30 -4.95 2.29
CA THR A 173 -4.29 -5.99 1.96
C THR A 173 -3.86 -7.39 2.42
N GLY A 174 -2.57 -7.59 2.69
CA GLY A 174 -2.03 -8.87 3.13
C GLY A 174 -2.09 -9.05 4.65
N THR A 175 -1.84 -10.28 5.10
CA THR A 175 -1.59 -10.54 6.52
C THR A 175 -0.24 -9.93 6.91
N LEU A 176 -0.24 -9.10 7.95
CA LEU A 176 0.95 -8.47 8.50
C LEU A 176 1.09 -8.84 9.98
N LYS A 177 2.28 -9.31 10.36
CA LYS A 177 2.64 -9.55 11.75
C LYS A 177 3.53 -8.41 12.22
N ASN A 178 3.04 -7.63 13.18
CA ASN A 178 3.90 -6.69 13.90
C ASN A 178 4.53 -7.45 15.07
N LEU A 179 5.85 -7.67 14.99
CA LEU A 179 6.57 -8.46 15.98
C LEU A 179 6.91 -7.64 17.24
N THR A 180 6.80 -6.31 17.17
CA THR A 180 7.26 -5.37 18.20
C THR A 180 6.12 -4.73 18.98
N ALA A 181 4.93 -4.62 18.39
CA ALA A 181 3.77 -3.94 18.97
C ALA A 181 3.41 -4.34 20.41
N LEU A 182 3.64 -5.60 20.78
CA LEU A 182 3.31 -6.13 22.12
C LEU A 182 4.48 -6.07 23.12
N GLY A 183 5.67 -5.62 22.70
CA GLY A 183 6.87 -5.48 23.53
C GLY A 183 7.52 -6.79 24.01
N THR A 184 6.76 -7.88 24.08
CA THR A 184 7.22 -9.18 24.59
C THR A 184 6.93 -10.30 23.59
N ARG A 185 7.80 -11.32 23.57
CA ARG A 185 7.69 -12.47 22.67
C ARG A 185 8.00 -13.76 23.40
N ARG A 186 7.31 -14.82 23.00
CA ARG A 186 7.57 -16.19 23.45
C ARG A 186 8.55 -16.86 22.50
N VAL A 187 9.61 -17.44 23.04
CA VAL A 187 10.50 -18.33 22.30
C VAL A 187 9.88 -19.71 22.34
N ASP A 188 9.72 -20.37 21.19
CA ASP A 188 9.26 -21.75 21.13
C ASP A 188 10.45 -22.64 20.77
N LEU A 189 10.93 -23.43 21.74
CA LEU A 189 12.02 -24.39 21.55
C LEU A 189 11.52 -25.82 21.61
N GLU A 190 11.94 -26.62 20.64
CA GLU A 190 11.76 -28.07 20.63
C GLU A 190 12.99 -28.74 21.21
N VAL A 191 12.78 -29.53 22.26
CA VAL A 191 13.84 -30.21 23.00
C VAL A 191 13.58 -31.71 22.95
N ASN A 192 14.43 -32.44 22.23
CA ASN A 192 14.38 -33.90 22.24
C ASN A 192 15.12 -34.44 23.48
N ILE A 193 14.38 -35.14 24.33
CA ILE A 193 14.92 -35.72 25.57
C ILE A 193 15.26 -37.22 25.43
N GLY A 194 14.94 -37.86 24.30
CA GLY A 194 15.11 -39.32 24.12
C GLY A 194 14.30 -40.11 25.14
N ASP A 195 14.94 -41.09 25.78
CA ASP A 195 14.34 -41.95 26.82
C ASP A 195 14.45 -41.38 28.24
N ARG A 196 14.92 -40.13 28.39
CA ARG A 196 15.05 -39.50 29.71
C ARG A 196 13.68 -39.38 30.39
N PRO A 197 13.63 -39.47 31.73
CA PRO A 197 12.38 -39.36 32.47
C PRO A 197 11.78 -37.96 32.31
N ILE A 198 10.49 -37.91 31.96
CA ILE A 198 9.81 -36.69 31.53
C ILE A 198 9.74 -35.64 32.66
N GLU A 199 9.12 -35.98 33.79
CA GLU A 199 8.89 -35.05 34.91
C GLU A 199 10.18 -34.48 35.52
N PRO A 200 11.23 -35.28 35.80
CA PRO A 200 12.52 -34.76 36.25
C PRO A 200 13.16 -33.82 35.22
N THR A 201 13.09 -34.16 33.93
CA THR A 201 13.67 -33.33 32.87
C THR A 201 12.93 -32.00 32.75
N ILE A 202 11.59 -32.00 32.79
CA ILE A 202 10.78 -30.76 32.80
C ILE A 202 11.16 -29.87 33.98
N THR A 203 11.25 -30.46 35.18
CA THR A 203 11.58 -29.72 36.41
C THR A 203 12.97 -29.10 36.34
N HIS A 204 13.96 -29.87 35.89
CA HIS A 204 15.32 -29.40 35.75
C HIS A 204 15.45 -28.29 34.69
N LEU A 205 14.86 -28.47 33.50
CA LEU A 205 14.87 -27.45 32.45
C LEU A 205 14.23 -26.13 32.92
N LEU A 206 13.09 -26.20 33.63
CA LEU A 206 12.47 -25.00 34.20
C LEU A 206 13.36 -24.34 35.26
N SER A 207 14.06 -25.11 36.10
CA SER A 207 14.97 -24.56 37.12
C SER A 207 16.18 -23.83 36.54
N VAL A 208 16.65 -24.22 35.35
CA VAL A 208 17.79 -23.57 34.66
C VAL A 208 17.34 -22.35 33.86
N VAL A 209 16.14 -22.40 33.27
CA VAL A 209 15.63 -21.34 32.39
C VAL A 209 15.02 -20.18 33.18
N GLN A 210 14.34 -20.46 34.29
CA GLN A 210 13.62 -19.45 35.06
C GLN A 210 14.53 -18.37 35.72
N PRO A 211 15.75 -18.68 36.17
CA PRO A 211 16.68 -17.67 36.71
C PRO A 211 17.37 -16.82 35.63
N HIS A 212 17.20 -17.13 34.34
CA HIS A 212 17.89 -16.43 33.28
C HIS A 212 17.53 -14.93 33.25
N PRO A 213 18.50 -14.01 33.22
CA PRO A 213 18.25 -12.57 33.43
C PRO A 213 17.34 -11.93 32.38
N LEU A 214 17.33 -12.47 31.16
CA LEU A 214 16.52 -11.97 30.04
C LEU A 214 15.16 -12.70 29.89
N VAL A 215 14.88 -13.70 30.74
CA VAL A 215 13.59 -14.41 30.75
C VAL A 215 12.65 -13.72 31.73
N LEU A 216 11.44 -13.43 31.26
CA LEU A 216 10.40 -12.81 32.07
C LEU A 216 9.87 -13.79 33.11
N SER A 217 9.69 -13.33 34.34
CA SER A 217 9.03 -14.10 35.39
C SER A 217 7.50 -14.12 35.26
N LYS A 218 6.94 -13.15 34.51
CA LYS A 218 5.52 -13.03 34.18
C LYS A 218 5.39 -12.59 32.71
N PRO A 219 4.86 -13.43 31.82
CA PRO A 219 4.38 -14.80 32.04
C PRO A 219 5.51 -15.76 32.43
N LYS A 220 5.19 -16.79 33.23
CA LYS A 220 6.19 -17.81 33.61
C LYS A 220 6.58 -18.66 32.39
N PRO A 221 7.84 -19.11 32.29
CA PRO A 221 8.22 -20.10 31.28
C PRO A 221 7.42 -21.38 31.48
N THR A 222 7.01 -22.02 30.39
CA THR A 222 6.32 -23.32 30.43
C THR A 222 7.12 -24.38 29.71
N CYS A 223 6.98 -25.63 30.16
CA CYS A 223 7.58 -26.79 29.52
C CYS A 223 6.57 -27.93 29.52
N HIS A 224 6.21 -28.43 28.34
CA HIS A 224 5.21 -29.48 28.17
C HIS A 224 5.65 -30.51 27.14
N VAL A 225 5.14 -31.74 27.24
CA VAL A 225 5.35 -32.77 26.23
C VAL A 225 4.68 -32.34 24.92
N ALA A 226 5.46 -32.28 23.85
CA ALA A 226 5.02 -31.93 22.51
C ALA A 226 4.52 -33.16 21.77
N SER A 227 5.35 -34.20 21.74
CA SER A 227 5.07 -35.47 21.07
C SER A 227 5.92 -36.59 21.68
N ILE A 228 5.42 -37.81 21.56
CA ILE A 228 6.10 -39.04 21.96
C ILE A 228 6.10 -39.95 20.74
N THR A 229 7.29 -40.33 20.27
CA THR A 229 7.50 -41.30 19.20
C THR A 229 8.36 -42.47 19.73
N PRO A 230 8.43 -43.61 19.01
CA PRO A 230 9.26 -44.74 19.44
C PRO A 230 10.75 -44.39 19.61
N ASP A 231 11.24 -43.40 18.87
CA ASP A 231 12.65 -43.02 18.84
C ASP A 231 12.95 -41.73 19.65
N ALA A 232 11.93 -40.98 20.06
CA ALA A 232 12.13 -39.69 20.71
C ALA A 232 10.92 -39.20 21.50
N THR A 233 11.17 -38.64 22.69
CA THR A 233 10.24 -37.76 23.38
C THR A 233 10.63 -36.31 23.15
N ILE A 234 9.71 -35.48 22.64
CA ILE A 234 9.94 -34.05 22.37
C ILE A 234 9.19 -33.21 23.40
N LEU A 235 9.87 -32.22 23.96
CA LEU A 235 9.29 -31.20 24.85
C LEU A 235 9.25 -29.84 24.15
N TYR A 236 8.19 -29.08 24.39
CA TYR A 236 8.13 -27.65 24.08
C TYR A 236 8.54 -26.84 25.30
N LEU A 237 9.71 -26.19 25.24
CA LEU A 237 10.17 -25.22 26.23
C LEU A 237 9.88 -23.81 25.74
N ARG A 238 9.13 -23.03 26.53
CA ARG A 238 8.53 -21.76 26.10
C ARG A 238 8.79 -20.60 27.08
N PRO A 239 10.00 -20.03 27.12
CA PRO A 239 10.28 -18.82 27.88
C PRO A 239 9.74 -17.58 27.15
N TRP A 240 9.41 -16.55 27.94
CA TRP A 240 9.02 -15.23 27.44
C TRP A 240 10.17 -14.24 27.64
N CYS A 241 10.36 -13.32 26.71
CA CYS A 241 11.41 -12.30 26.74
C CYS A 241 10.93 -11.00 26.09
N ALA A 242 11.70 -9.92 26.25
CA ALA A 242 11.48 -8.70 25.49
C ALA A 242 11.81 -8.93 23.99
N THR A 243 11.10 -8.24 23.10
CA THR A 243 11.23 -8.43 21.64
C THR A 243 12.65 -8.16 21.14
N GLU A 244 13.32 -7.15 21.69
CA GLU A 244 14.65 -6.70 21.28
C GLU A 244 15.73 -7.77 21.48
N VAL A 245 15.60 -8.57 22.54
CA VAL A 245 16.58 -9.61 22.90
C VAL A 245 16.12 -11.01 22.48
N TYR A 246 15.08 -11.10 21.64
CA TYR A 246 14.46 -12.38 21.27
C TYR A 246 15.48 -13.40 20.73
N ASP A 247 16.32 -12.99 19.78
CA ASP A 247 17.30 -13.89 19.16
C ASP A 247 18.43 -14.27 20.14
N GLN A 248 18.84 -13.34 21.00
CA GLN A 248 19.81 -13.59 22.05
C GLN A 248 19.28 -14.64 23.04
N VAL A 249 18.07 -14.44 23.58
CA VAL A 249 17.44 -15.39 24.51
C VAL A 249 17.25 -16.75 23.86
N ARG A 250 16.81 -16.80 22.59
CA ARG A 250 16.67 -18.06 21.87
C ARG A 250 17.98 -18.84 21.82
N SER A 251 19.10 -18.18 21.51
CA SER A 251 20.42 -18.81 21.44
C SER A 251 20.96 -19.22 22.81
N GLU A 252 20.89 -18.34 23.81
CA GLU A 252 21.39 -18.59 25.17
C GLU A 252 20.62 -19.74 25.84
N ILE A 253 19.29 -19.76 25.71
CA ILE A 253 18.48 -20.86 26.25
C ILE A 253 18.78 -22.19 25.53
N GLN A 254 19.02 -22.18 24.22
CA GLN A 254 19.42 -23.41 23.51
C GLN A 254 20.74 -23.99 24.05
N GLN A 255 21.71 -23.12 24.36
CA GLN A 255 22.96 -23.54 24.97
C GLN A 255 22.74 -24.11 26.38
N LEU A 256 21.98 -23.39 27.22
CA LEU A 256 21.66 -23.83 28.59
C LEU A 256 20.93 -25.18 28.61
N VAL A 257 19.96 -25.38 27.71
CA VAL A 257 19.26 -26.65 27.56
C VAL A 257 20.23 -27.79 27.20
N LYS A 258 21.18 -27.53 26.29
CA LYS A 258 22.16 -28.53 25.89
C LYS A 258 23.09 -28.91 27.05
N GLU A 259 23.51 -27.95 27.86
CA GLU A 259 24.35 -28.18 29.04
C GLU A 259 23.58 -28.97 30.11
N ALA A 260 22.36 -28.55 30.45
CA ALA A 260 21.47 -29.24 31.39
C ALA A 260 21.21 -30.71 31.01
N LEU A 261 20.97 -30.99 29.72
CA LEU A 261 20.76 -32.37 29.23
C LEU A 261 22.03 -33.24 29.23
N ARG A 262 23.22 -32.64 29.23
CA ARG A 262 24.51 -33.36 29.36
C ARG A 262 24.79 -33.73 30.81
N GLU A 263 24.51 -32.82 31.75
CA GLU A 263 24.68 -33.07 33.18
C GLU A 263 23.82 -34.25 33.65
N MET A 264 22.54 -34.27 33.28
CA MET A 264 21.64 -35.40 33.58
C MET A 264 22.13 -36.75 33.00
N LYS A 265 22.83 -36.73 31.86
CA LYS A 265 23.41 -37.95 31.27
C LYS A 265 24.62 -38.44 32.07
N GLY A 266 25.44 -37.53 32.58
CA GLY A 266 26.62 -37.84 33.40
C GLY A 266 26.29 -38.29 34.82
N GLU A 267 25.13 -37.91 35.36
CA GLU A 267 24.62 -38.39 36.65
C GLU A 267 24.08 -39.83 36.53
N GLY A 268 23.32 -40.13 35.47
CA GLY A 268 22.81 -41.49 35.23
C GLY A 268 23.92 -42.55 35.09
N GLN A 269 25.08 -42.19 34.49
CA GLN A 269 26.21 -43.11 34.36
C GLN A 269 26.97 -43.33 35.69
N ARG A 270 27.04 -42.32 36.57
CA ARG A 270 27.68 -42.46 37.89
C ARG A 270 26.84 -43.29 38.87
N ASP A 271 25.51 -43.19 38.76
CA ASP A 271 24.60 -43.99 39.58
C ASP A 271 24.54 -45.46 39.16
N GLU A 272 24.89 -45.78 37.91
CA GLU A 272 25.09 -47.15 37.42
C GLU A 272 26.42 -47.73 37.90
N GLU A 273 27.52 -46.97 37.82
CA GLU A 273 28.85 -47.41 38.30
C GLU A 273 28.93 -47.59 39.82
N MET A 274 28.08 -46.92 40.61
CA MET A 274 28.01 -47.10 42.07
C MET A 274 27.15 -48.29 42.51
N LYS A 275 26.41 -48.92 41.58
CA LYS A 275 25.54 -50.07 41.83
C LYS A 275 26.16 -51.41 41.41
N GLU A 276 27.32 -51.39 40.76
CA GLU A 276 28.20 -52.55 40.53
C GLU A 276 29.26 -52.67 41.63
#